data_AF-A0A971MH32-F1
#
_entry.id   AF-A0A971MH32-F1
#
_cell.length_a   1.000
_cell.length_b   1.000
_cell.length_c   1.000
_cell.angle_alpha   90.00
_cell.angle_beta   90.00
_cell.angle_gamma   90.00
#
_symmetry.space_group_name_H-M   'P 1'
#
loop_
_entity.id
_entity.type
_entity.pdbx_description
1 polymer ?
#
loop_
_entity_poly.entity_id
_entity_poly.type
_entity_poly.pdbx_seq_one_letter_code
_entity_poly.pdbx_strand_id
1 'polypeptide(L)'
;MGEVYKFNVKLIGLEEIMWRDIEISSLSTLAKLSYAVLAAFDCKGTHLFNINLREQRYEIIFGDEDDYFNQLPIDPRGIKLEKIKLEIGETLLLEYNYGASW
;
A
#
# COMPACT_ATOMS: atom_id res chain seq x y z
N MET A 1 7.66 -22.14 -2.74
CA MET A 1 8.52 -21.21 -1.99
C MET A 1 8.06 -19.81 -2.37
N GLY A 2 8.02 -18.85 -1.44
CA GLY A 2 7.62 -17.47 -1.79
C GLY A 2 8.76 -16.75 -2.50
N GLU A 3 8.41 -15.87 -3.44
CA GLU A 3 9.37 -14.98 -4.09
C GLU A 3 9.67 -13.77 -3.19
N VAL A 4 10.72 -13.01 -3.51
CA VAL A 4 11.00 -11.71 -2.89
C VAL A 4 10.74 -10.62 -3.91
N TYR A 5 9.83 -9.70 -3.58
CA TYR A 5 9.55 -8.53 -4.40
C TYR A 5 10.39 -7.37 -3.92
N LYS A 6 10.91 -6.59 -4.88
CA LYS A 6 11.66 -5.37 -4.61
C LYS A 6 10.86 -4.16 -5.12
N PHE A 7 10.60 -3.22 -4.22
CA PHE A 7 9.92 -1.97 -4.51
C PHE A 7 10.89 -0.81 -4.34
N ASN A 8 10.87 0.11 -5.30
CA ASN A 8 11.46 1.44 -5.11
C ASN A 8 10.31 2.39 -4.74
N VAL A 9 10.32 2.87 -3.50
CA VAL A 9 9.23 3.69 -2.93
C VAL A 9 9.74 5.11 -2.79
N LYS A 10 9.00 6.07 -3.36
CA LYS A 10 9.36 7.48 -3.41
C LYS A 10 8.22 8.30 -2.84
N LEU A 11 8.55 9.29 -1.99
CA LEU A 11 7.53 10.25 -1.56
C LEU A 11 7.26 11.24 -2.70
N ILE A 12 5.98 11.40 -3.04
CA ILE A 12 5.54 12.28 -4.12
C ILE A 12 5.90 13.73 -3.80
N GLY A 13 6.51 14.41 -4.77
CA GLY A 13 7.01 15.78 -4.64
C GLY A 13 8.39 15.89 -3.97
N LEU A 14 8.96 14.80 -3.45
CA LEU A 14 10.29 14.74 -2.82
C LEU A 14 11.10 13.53 -3.31
N GLU A 15 10.85 13.06 -4.53
CA GLU A 15 11.33 11.79 -5.08
C GLU A 15 12.86 11.69 -5.13
N GLU A 16 13.56 12.81 -5.31
CA GLU A 16 15.02 12.89 -5.37
C GLU A 16 15.68 12.81 -3.99
N ILE A 17 14.94 13.08 -2.92
CA ILE A 17 15.48 13.25 -1.56
C ILE A 17 14.96 12.15 -0.62
N MET A 18 13.70 11.73 -0.77
CA MET A 18 13.03 10.81 0.13
C MET A 18 12.49 9.59 -0.60
N TRP A 19 13.32 8.55 -0.61
CA TRP A 19 13.00 7.26 -1.22
C TRP A 19 13.60 6.09 -0.43
N ARG A 20 13.05 4.89 -0.60
CA ARG A 20 13.51 3.64 0.02
C ARG A 20 13.39 2.49 -0.96
N ASP A 21 14.41 1.64 -0.98
CA ASP A 21 14.28 0.29 -1.55
C ASP A 21 13.73 -0.64 -0.45
N ILE A 22 12.66 -1.36 -0.75
CA ILE A 22 12.02 -2.30 0.17
C ILE A 22 11.96 -3.68 -0.47
N GLU A 23 12.49 -4.68 0.22
CA GLU A 23 12.35 -6.08 -0.13
C GLU A 23 11.34 -6.74 0.80
N ILE A 24 10.39 -7.46 0.21
CA ILE A 24 9.32 -8.13 0.96
C ILE A 24 8.91 -9.44 0.29
N SER A 25 8.61 -10.45 1.10
CA SER A 25 8.13 -11.74 0.57
C SER A 25 6.79 -11.58 -0.14
N SER A 26 6.62 -12.25 -1.28
CA SER A 26 5.37 -12.33 -2.04
C SER A 26 4.21 -12.94 -1.24
N LEU A 27 4.52 -13.66 -0.16
CA LEU A 27 3.54 -14.23 0.78
C LEU A 27 2.98 -13.19 1.77
N SER A 28 3.58 -12.00 1.83
CA SER A 28 3.10 -10.88 2.64
C SER A 28 1.84 -10.27 2.05
N THR A 29 1.05 -9.61 2.88
CA THR A 29 -0.17 -8.92 2.47
C THR A 29 0.12 -7.50 2.00
N LEU A 30 -0.81 -6.90 1.25
CA LEU A 30 -0.75 -5.48 0.91
C LEU A 30 -0.65 -4.60 2.16
N ALA A 31 -1.41 -4.92 3.21
CA ALA A 31 -1.32 -4.18 4.47
C ALA A 31 0.10 -4.26 5.07
N LYS A 32 0.75 -5.43 5.01
CA LYS A 32 2.12 -5.60 5.50
C LYS A 32 3.14 -4.83 4.65
N LEU A 33 2.94 -4.72 3.33
CA LEU A 33 3.72 -3.82 2.48
C LEU A 33 3.56 -2.37 2.93
N SER A 34 2.33 -1.88 3.15
CA SER A 34 2.09 -0.52 3.64
C SER A 34 2.80 -0.25 4.95
N TYR A 35 2.69 -1.14 5.94
CA TYR A 35 3.40 -0.97 7.21
C TYR A 35 4.93 -1.01 7.05
N ALA A 36 5.47 -1.79 6.11
CA ALA A 36 6.90 -1.75 5.80
C ALA A 36 7.32 -0.40 5.20
N VAL A 37 6.50 0.19 4.32
CA VAL A 37 6.71 1.56 3.82
C VAL A 37 6.67 2.55 4.97
N LEU A 38 5.62 2.54 5.79
CA LEU A 38 5.49 3.47 6.91
C LEU A 38 6.69 3.40 7.87
N ALA A 39 7.13 2.18 8.22
CA ALA A 39 8.31 2.01 9.06
C ALA A 39 9.60 2.55 8.40
N ALA A 40 9.77 2.35 7.09
CA ALA A 40 10.95 2.83 6.36
C ALA A 40 11.01 4.37 6.24
N PHE A 41 9.86 5.04 6.37
CA PHE A 41 9.70 6.49 6.39
C PHE A 41 9.47 7.05 7.82
N ASP A 42 9.77 6.26 8.86
CA ASP A 42 9.65 6.65 10.29
C ASP A 42 8.24 7.13 10.70
N CYS A 43 7.21 6.62 10.01
CA CYS A 43 5.82 6.89 10.34
C CYS A 43 5.36 6.01 11.52
N LYS A 44 4.47 6.55 12.35
CA LYS A 44 3.98 5.87 13.57
C LYS A 44 2.80 4.92 13.35
N GLY A 45 2.24 4.85 12.13
CA GLY A 45 1.07 4.04 11.82
C GLY A 45 -0.20 4.47 12.57
N THR A 46 -0.34 5.77 12.87
CA THR A 46 -1.45 6.31 13.67
C THR A 46 -2.63 6.82 12.84
N HIS A 47 -2.51 6.79 11.52
CA HIS A 47 -3.56 7.23 10.59
C HIS A 47 -3.90 6.12 9.59
N LEU A 48 -5.03 6.29 8.91
CA LEU A 48 -5.49 5.39 7.85
C LEU A 48 -4.61 5.50 6.60
N PHE A 49 -4.68 4.46 5.77
CA PHE A 49 -4.03 4.42 4.47
C PHE A 49 -4.90 3.68 3.45
N ASN A 50 -4.69 4.01 2.18
CA ASN A 50 -5.21 3.25 1.05
C ASN A 50 -4.13 2.99 0.02
N ILE A 51 -4.34 1.97 -0.81
CA ILE A 51 -3.50 1.67 -1.97
C ILE A 51 -4.38 1.72 -3.21
N ASN A 52 -3.95 2.46 -4.24
CA ASN A 52 -4.58 2.41 -5.56
C ASN A 52 -3.68 1.66 -6.54
N LEU A 53 -4.27 0.66 -7.21
CA LEU A 53 -3.62 -0.15 -8.24
C LEU A 53 -4.65 -0.57 -9.29
N ARG A 54 -4.37 -0.33 -10.57
CA ARG A 54 -5.24 -0.74 -11.70
C ARG A 54 -6.72 -0.36 -11.46
N GLU A 55 -6.98 0.89 -11.08
CA GLU A 55 -8.32 1.42 -10.71
C GLU A 55 -8.96 0.81 -9.45
N GLN A 56 -8.34 -0.20 -8.83
CA GLN A 56 -8.79 -0.79 -7.58
C GLN A 56 -8.21 -0.06 -6.38
N ARG A 57 -9.10 0.35 -5.47
CA ARG A 57 -8.76 0.86 -4.14
C ARG A 57 -8.73 -0.26 -3.12
N TYR A 58 -7.64 -0.35 -2.36
CA TYR A 58 -7.49 -1.24 -1.22
C TYR A 58 -7.42 -0.42 0.05
N GLU A 59 -8.31 -0.68 1.00
CA GLU A 59 -8.45 0.11 2.23
C GLU A 59 -8.99 -0.78 3.36
N ILE A 60 -8.56 -0.51 4.59
CA ILE A 60 -9.06 -1.24 5.76
C ILE A 60 -10.50 -0.77 6.03
N ILE A 61 -11.45 -1.69 5.88
CA ILE A 61 -12.87 -1.44 6.15
C ILE A 61 -13.16 -1.71 7.63
N PHE A 62 -13.85 -0.76 8.28
CA PHE A 62 -14.35 -0.90 9.65
C PHE A 62 -15.88 -1.05 9.61
N GLY A 63 -16.39 -2.21 10.03
CA GLY A 63 -17.83 -2.44 10.18
C GLY A 63 -18.62 -2.55 8.87
N ASP A 64 -19.95 -2.50 9.00
CA ASP A 64 -20.94 -2.50 7.91
C ASP A 64 -21.05 -1.10 7.27
N GLU A 65 -19.92 -0.44 7.03
CA GLU A 65 -19.90 0.91 6.46
C GLU A 65 -20.27 0.86 4.98
N ASP A 66 -21.56 1.04 4.75
CA ASP A 66 -22.21 1.25 3.46
C ASP A 66 -21.63 2.49 2.72
N ASP A 67 -21.29 2.27 1.45
CA ASP A 67 -21.50 3.22 0.34
C ASP A 67 -20.81 4.61 0.30
N TYR A 68 -19.76 4.88 1.07
CA TYR A 68 -19.02 6.15 0.87
C TYR A 68 -18.26 6.23 -0.47
N PHE A 69 -17.97 5.09 -1.10
CA PHE A 69 -17.31 5.01 -2.39
C PHE A 69 -18.21 4.27 -3.37
N ASN A 70 -18.34 4.76 -4.61
CA ASN A 70 -19.11 4.11 -5.70
C ASN A 70 -18.68 2.65 -5.99
N GLN A 71 -17.55 2.22 -5.43
CA GLN A 71 -17.10 0.83 -5.38
C GLN A 71 -16.61 0.52 -3.96
N LEU A 72 -17.05 -0.60 -3.40
CA LEU A 72 -16.55 -1.08 -2.11
C LEU A 72 -15.04 -1.36 -2.23
N PRO A 73 -14.20 -0.75 -1.36
CA PRO A 73 -12.77 -1.04 -1.36
C PRO A 73 -12.50 -2.51 -1.01
N ILE A 74 -11.29 -3.00 -1.32
CA ILE A 74 -10.86 -4.37 -0.96
C ILE A 74 -9.97 -4.31 0.28
N ASP A 75 -10.26 -5.12 1.30
CA ASP A 75 -9.46 -5.17 2.52
C ASP A 75 -8.03 -5.69 2.24
N PRO A 76 -6.98 -4.87 2.41
CA PRO A 76 -5.60 -5.23 2.12
C PRO A 76 -5.01 -6.24 3.11
N ARG A 77 -5.69 -6.53 4.23
CA ARG A 77 -5.23 -7.51 5.24
C ARG A 77 -5.34 -8.95 4.75
N GLY A 78 -6.25 -9.22 3.83
CA GLY A 78 -6.48 -10.56 3.27
C GLY A 78 -5.73 -10.84 1.96
N ILE A 79 -5.21 -9.82 1.29
CA ILE A 79 -4.66 -9.94 -0.07
C ILE A 79 -3.14 -10.06 -0.01
N LYS A 80 -2.62 -11.23 -0.37
CA LYS A 80 -1.18 -11.46 -0.55
C LYS A 80 -0.66 -10.85 -1.85
N LEU A 81 0.58 -10.37 -1.85
CA LEU A 81 1.22 -9.78 -3.02
C LEU A 81 1.26 -10.74 -4.22
N GLU A 82 1.53 -12.02 -4.00
CA GLU A 82 1.53 -13.05 -5.06
C GLU A 82 0.18 -13.19 -5.78
N LYS A 83 -0.94 -12.79 -5.15
CA LYS A 83 -2.28 -12.89 -5.73
C LYS A 83 -2.60 -11.74 -6.69
N ILE A 84 -1.90 -10.62 -6.55
CA ILE A 84 -2.10 -9.41 -7.36
C ILE A 84 -1.45 -9.56 -8.73
N LYS A 85 -0.42 -10.42 -8.83
CA LYS A 85 0.37 -10.65 -10.04
C LYS A 85 0.91 -9.32 -10.58
N LEU A 86 1.68 -8.64 -9.74
CA LEU A 86 2.38 -7.42 -10.12
C LEU A 86 3.42 -7.72 -11.20
N GLU A 87 3.50 -6.85 -12.19
CA GLU A 87 4.55 -6.89 -13.21
C GLU A 87 5.67 -5.91 -12.87
N ILE A 88 6.89 -6.21 -13.34
CA ILE A 88 8.03 -5.30 -13.15
C ILE A 88 7.73 -3.98 -13.87
N GLY A 89 7.81 -2.88 -13.13
CA GLY A 89 7.50 -1.54 -13.63
C GLY A 89 6.09 -1.06 -13.32
N GLU A 90 5.21 -1.91 -12.80
CA GLU A 90 3.93 -1.45 -12.28
C GLU A 90 4.09 -0.58 -11.02
N THR A 91 3.22 0.41 -10.91
CA THR A 91 3.21 1.38 -9.81
C THR A 91 1.98 1.19 -8.95
N LEU A 92 2.19 1.29 -7.63
CA LEU A 92 1.12 1.38 -6.64
C LEU A 92 1.20 2.76 -6.01
N LEU A 93 0.04 3.38 -5.78
CA LEU A 93 -0.04 4.63 -5.03
C LEU A 93 -0.50 4.32 -3.61
N LEU A 94 0.36 4.53 -2.62
CA LEU A 94 0.01 4.46 -1.20
C LEU A 94 -0.27 5.88 -0.71
N GLU A 95 -1.49 6.15 -0.26
CA GLU A 95 -1.82 7.38 0.45
C GLU A 95 -1.91 7.08 1.95
N TYR A 96 -1.25 7.88 2.78
CA TYR A 96 -1.27 7.78 4.24
C TYR A 96 -1.69 9.11 4.87
N ASN A 97 -2.53 9.02 5.91
CA ASN A 97 -3.10 10.18 6.61
C ASN A 97 -3.90 11.11 5.68
N TYR A 98 -5.20 10.82 5.52
CA TYR A 98 -6.11 11.57 4.64
C TYR A 98 -6.32 13.05 5.01
N GLY A 99 -5.89 13.48 6.20
CA GLY A 99 -5.88 14.90 6.55
C GLY A 99 -4.70 15.66 5.93
N ALA A 100 -3.60 14.97 5.66
CA ALA A 100 -2.38 15.55 5.07
C ALA A 100 -2.11 15.06 3.64
N SER A 101 -2.72 13.95 3.23
CA SER A 101 -2.57 13.28 1.93
C SER A 101 -1.10 13.04 1.55
N TRP A 102 -0.38 12.35 2.44
CA TRP A 102 0.97 11.87 2.17
C TRP A 102 0.98 10.69 1.21
#